data_AF-A0A382Q2Q0-F1
#
_entry.id   AF-A0A382Q2Q0-F1
#
_cell.length_a   1.000
_cell.length_b   1.000
_cell.length_c   1.000
_cell.angle_alpha   90.00
_cell.angle_beta   90.00
_cell.angle_gamma   90.00
#
_symmetry.space_group_name_H-M   'P 1'
#
loop_
_entity.id
_entity.type
_entity.pdbx_description
1 polymer ?
#
loop_
_entity_poly.entity_id
_entity_poly.type
_entity_poly.pdbx_seq_one_letter_code
_entity_poly.pdbx_strand_id
1 'polypeptide(L)'
;KKVAIRKSYDQQISKIRSDLDTENKKIDTDVAKINQQINNVVDTSEATLTATIEIYDQQLKELSTQNTTRSTAINKKYDTSIDQEGQRRDLALKEFERRQKRIPQLEKTIEELRDKITAVEDKINKATGGFQMRRFASVIFGEPPAQVTPEQVGLVTRIWLISVSLIVSLIGTILALASFVLADREVFTPKNITKKPIRSSLRRLIVSRRKFYQKNSETRFANFLRASTELLSASKERLLRPKVKYFERPVEKIVTVTKEVPVDKVVYKEVPKEIIKKEMVYVPFYSIEGGTVDLTGEIKDLTDPEEIKQKIKQAVDQYQNKKKDTSKK
;
A
#
# COMPACT_ATOMS: atom_id res chain seq x y z
N LYS A 1 -2.78 -37.59 145.72
CA LYS A 1 -2.65 -38.22 144.38
C LYS A 1 -3.67 -37.70 143.35
N LYS A 2 -4.99 -37.77 143.56
CA LYS A 2 -6.02 -37.27 142.61
C LYS A 2 -5.86 -35.79 142.17
N VAL A 3 -5.54 -34.88 143.10
CA VAL A 3 -5.40 -33.44 142.80
C VAL A 3 -4.18 -33.14 141.92
N ALA A 4 -3.06 -33.82 142.15
CA ALA A 4 -1.84 -33.67 141.33
C ALA A 4 -2.05 -34.20 139.90
N ILE A 5 -2.80 -35.30 139.76
CA ILE A 5 -3.17 -35.86 138.46
C ILE A 5 -4.06 -34.87 137.69
N ARG A 6 -5.08 -34.28 138.33
CA ARG A 6 -5.92 -33.22 137.71
C ARG A 6 -5.08 -32.03 137.23
N LYS A 7 -4.19 -31.50 138.07
CA LYS A 7 -3.36 -30.35 137.72
C LYS A 7 -2.43 -30.61 136.53
N SER A 8 -1.93 -31.84 136.39
CA SER A 8 -1.13 -32.26 135.23
C SER A 8 -1.97 -32.34 133.95
N TYR A 9 -3.19 -32.91 134.03
CA TYR A 9 -4.12 -32.91 132.89
C TYR A 9 -4.56 -31.50 132.50
N ASP A 10 -4.83 -30.61 133.46
CA ASP A 10 -5.18 -29.21 133.19
C ASP A 10 -4.02 -28.45 132.51
N GLN A 11 -2.77 -28.73 132.90
CA GLN A 11 -1.59 -28.19 132.22
C GLN A 11 -1.43 -28.73 130.79
N GLN A 12 -1.68 -30.03 130.56
CA GLN A 12 -1.67 -30.61 129.22
C GLN A 12 -2.77 -30.01 128.34
N ILE A 13 -3.99 -29.86 128.86
CA ILE A 13 -5.11 -29.24 128.16
C ILE A 13 -4.80 -27.77 127.83
N SER A 14 -4.21 -27.02 128.77
CA SER A 14 -3.80 -25.63 128.54
C SER A 14 -2.74 -25.52 127.44
N LYS A 15 -1.74 -26.41 127.45
CA LYS A 15 -0.71 -26.47 126.41
C LYS A 15 -1.30 -26.80 125.05
N ILE A 16 -2.17 -27.82 124.97
CA ILE A 16 -2.89 -28.18 123.73
C ILE A 16 -3.72 -27.01 123.20
N ARG A 17 -4.42 -26.28 124.08
CA ARG A 17 -5.21 -25.10 123.68
C ARG A 17 -4.33 -23.97 123.16
N SER A 18 -3.18 -23.72 123.80
CA SER A 18 -2.23 -22.71 123.37
C SER A 18 -1.59 -23.07 122.02
N ASP A 19 -1.23 -24.34 121.83
CA ASP A 19 -0.65 -24.84 120.59
C ASP A 19 -1.68 -24.74 119.45
N LEU A 20 -2.94 -25.14 119.71
CA LEU A 20 -4.06 -24.98 118.77
C LEU A 20 -4.34 -23.51 118.42
N ASP A 21 -4.34 -22.59 119.40
CA ASP A 21 -4.54 -21.17 119.15
C ASP A 21 -3.40 -20.58 118.29
N THR A 22 -2.17 -21.02 118.54
CA THR A 22 -1.00 -20.60 117.76
C THR A 22 -1.06 -21.15 116.33
N GLU A 23 -1.50 -22.39 116.16
CA GLU A 23 -1.67 -23.04 114.85
C GLU A 23 -2.83 -22.39 114.07
N ASN A 24 -3.97 -22.15 114.70
CA ASN A 24 -5.11 -21.45 114.08
C ASN A 24 -4.72 -20.05 113.62
N LYS A 25 -3.98 -19.28 114.44
CA LYS A 25 -3.46 -17.97 114.04
C LYS A 25 -2.54 -18.05 112.82
N LYS A 26 -1.68 -19.07 112.75
CA LYS A 26 -0.83 -19.29 111.56
C LYS A 26 -1.67 -19.60 110.33
N ILE A 27 -2.64 -20.49 110.46
CA ILE A 27 -3.58 -20.85 109.39
C ILE A 27 -4.34 -19.61 108.90
N ASP A 28 -4.86 -18.78 109.80
CA ASP A 28 -5.55 -17.53 109.45
C ASP A 28 -4.63 -16.56 108.69
N THR A 29 -3.36 -16.48 109.11
CA THR A 29 -2.36 -15.64 108.44
C THR A 29 -2.04 -16.16 107.03
N ASP A 30 -1.95 -17.47 106.85
CA ASP A 30 -1.67 -18.10 105.56
C ASP A 30 -2.88 -17.99 104.62
N VAL A 31 -4.10 -18.17 105.13
CA VAL A 31 -5.35 -17.92 104.38
C VAL A 31 -5.42 -16.47 103.91
N ALA A 32 -5.07 -15.50 104.78
CA ALA A 32 -5.04 -14.09 104.39
C ALA A 32 -4.03 -13.81 103.27
N LYS A 33 -2.82 -14.41 103.34
CA LYS A 33 -1.81 -14.30 102.26
C LYS A 33 -2.28 -14.94 100.95
N ILE A 34 -2.89 -16.13 101.02
CA ILE A 34 -3.42 -16.82 99.84
C ILE A 34 -4.52 -15.98 99.19
N ASN A 35 -5.45 -15.44 99.98
CA ASN A 35 -6.51 -14.56 99.46
C ASN A 35 -5.93 -13.30 98.81
N GLN A 36 -4.89 -12.70 99.39
CA GLN A 36 -4.21 -11.55 98.79
C GLN A 36 -3.53 -11.93 97.46
N GLN A 37 -2.89 -13.10 97.37
CA GLN A 37 -2.30 -13.60 96.13
C GLN A 37 -3.37 -13.88 95.07
N ILE A 38 -4.50 -14.49 95.45
CA ILE A 38 -5.64 -14.74 94.55
C ILE A 38 -6.15 -13.43 93.99
N ASN A 39 -6.43 -12.43 94.84
CA ASN A 39 -6.97 -11.15 94.38
C ASN A 39 -5.99 -10.43 93.43
N ASN A 40 -4.70 -10.41 93.74
CA ASN A 40 -3.70 -9.81 92.86
C ASN A 40 -3.64 -10.51 91.49
N VAL A 41 -3.71 -11.84 91.46
CA VAL A 41 -3.73 -12.61 90.19
C VAL A 41 -5.01 -12.35 89.41
N VAL A 42 -6.16 -12.29 90.09
CA VAL A 42 -7.46 -11.98 89.47
C VAL A 42 -7.42 -10.57 88.88
N ASP A 43 -7.08 -9.54 89.65
CA ASP A 43 -7.04 -8.14 89.21
C ASP A 43 -6.11 -7.93 88.02
N THR A 44 -4.91 -8.53 88.06
CA THR A 44 -3.96 -8.46 86.94
C THR A 44 -4.48 -9.20 85.71
N SER A 45 -5.11 -10.35 85.87
CA SER A 45 -5.71 -11.10 84.76
C SER A 45 -6.91 -10.36 84.13
N GLU A 46 -7.79 -9.78 84.94
CA GLU A 46 -8.95 -9.02 84.45
C GLU A 46 -8.52 -7.74 83.74
N ALA A 47 -7.56 -7.01 84.29
CA ALA A 47 -7.01 -5.81 83.65
C ALA A 47 -6.34 -6.13 82.31
N THR A 48 -5.57 -7.21 82.23
CA THR A 48 -4.91 -7.62 80.98
C THR A 48 -5.91 -8.13 79.94
N LEU A 49 -6.93 -8.89 80.34
CA LEU A 49 -7.99 -9.34 79.45
C LEU A 49 -8.83 -8.17 78.93
N THR A 50 -9.21 -7.23 79.80
CA THR A 50 -10.01 -6.05 79.42
C THR A 50 -9.24 -5.17 78.44
N ALA A 51 -7.96 -4.89 78.70
CA ALA A 51 -7.12 -4.13 77.77
C ALA A 51 -6.97 -4.84 76.41
N THR A 52 -6.88 -6.18 76.42
CA THR A 52 -6.80 -6.97 75.19
C THR A 52 -8.11 -6.90 74.39
N ILE A 53 -9.27 -6.98 75.05
CA ILE A 53 -10.59 -6.85 74.42
C ILE A 53 -10.74 -5.46 73.80
N GLU A 54 -10.37 -4.40 74.51
CA GLU A 54 -10.44 -3.02 73.99
C GLU A 54 -9.59 -2.83 72.73
N ILE A 55 -8.37 -3.40 72.70
CA ILE A 55 -7.50 -3.37 71.53
C ILE A 55 -8.17 -4.08 70.35
N TYR A 56 -8.72 -5.28 70.58
CA TYR A 56 -9.40 -6.02 69.51
C TYR A 56 -10.65 -5.29 69.00
N ASP A 57 -11.43 -4.67 69.87
CA ASP A 57 -12.60 -3.88 69.49
C ASP A 57 -12.20 -2.65 68.65
N GLN A 58 -11.11 -1.96 69.03
CA GLN A 58 -10.57 -0.86 68.23
C GLN A 58 -10.11 -1.34 66.84
N GLN A 59 -9.38 -2.45 66.77
CA GLN A 59 -8.94 -3.04 65.50
C GLN A 59 -10.13 -3.45 64.62
N LEU A 60 -11.16 -4.04 65.21
CA LEU A 60 -12.35 -4.49 64.48
C LEU A 60 -13.15 -3.30 63.94
N LYS A 61 -13.23 -2.21 64.72
CA LYS A 61 -13.83 -0.95 64.29
C LYS A 61 -13.05 -0.32 63.14
N GLU A 62 -11.72 -0.21 63.23
CA GLU A 62 -10.87 0.31 62.17
C GLU A 62 -10.97 -0.53 60.88
N LEU A 63 -10.95 -1.85 61.01
CA LEU A 63 -11.08 -2.74 59.86
C LEU A 63 -12.46 -2.58 59.18
N SER A 64 -13.53 -2.40 59.96
CA SER A 64 -14.87 -2.15 59.42
C SER A 64 -14.95 -0.81 58.67
N THR A 65 -14.36 0.26 59.20
CA THR A 65 -14.34 1.59 58.56
C THR A 65 -13.47 1.58 57.31
N GLN A 66 -12.34 0.86 57.32
CA GLN A 66 -11.51 0.67 56.15
C GLN A 66 -12.23 -0.10 55.05
N ASN A 67 -12.91 -1.21 55.38
CA ASN A 67 -13.64 -2.03 54.42
C ASN A 67 -14.82 -1.28 53.80
N THR A 68 -15.57 -0.52 54.60
CA THR A 68 -16.67 0.33 54.10
C THR A 68 -16.14 1.44 53.20
N THR A 69 -15.08 2.14 53.58
CA THR A 69 -14.43 3.17 52.74
C THR A 69 -13.90 2.59 51.44
N ARG A 70 -13.27 1.42 51.49
CA ARG A 70 -12.78 0.72 50.30
C ARG A 70 -13.93 0.32 49.39
N SER A 71 -15.02 -0.20 49.93
CA SER A 71 -16.20 -0.60 49.16
C SER A 71 -16.88 0.60 48.49
N THR A 72 -17.05 1.73 49.20
CA THR A 72 -17.63 2.95 48.61
C THR A 72 -16.74 3.54 47.52
N ALA A 73 -15.42 3.55 47.71
CA ALA A 73 -14.47 3.99 46.70
C ALA A 73 -14.48 3.08 45.46
N ILE A 74 -14.60 1.77 45.65
CA ILE A 74 -14.71 0.79 44.57
C ILE A 74 -16.02 1.00 43.79
N ASN A 75 -17.15 1.09 44.47
CA ASN A 75 -18.45 1.30 43.83
C ASN A 75 -18.47 2.60 43.02
N LYS A 76 -17.97 3.71 43.60
CA LYS A 76 -17.86 4.99 42.88
C LYS A 76 -17.00 4.89 41.61
N LYS A 77 -15.91 4.12 41.65
CA LYS A 77 -15.08 3.88 40.46
C LYS A 77 -15.83 3.08 39.41
N TYR A 78 -16.52 2.00 39.80
CA TYR A 78 -17.33 1.20 38.89
C TYR A 78 -18.44 2.01 38.24
N ASP A 79 -19.19 2.80 39.02
CA ASP A 79 -20.26 3.65 38.51
C ASP A 79 -19.71 4.67 37.48
N THR A 80 -18.58 5.31 37.80
CA THR A 80 -17.93 6.25 36.88
C THR A 80 -17.49 5.56 35.59
N SER A 81 -16.93 4.34 35.67
CA SER A 81 -16.54 3.58 34.49
C SER A 81 -17.74 3.13 33.65
N ILE A 82 -18.83 2.71 34.29
CA ILE A 82 -20.07 2.34 33.60
C ILE A 82 -20.66 3.54 32.85
N ASP A 83 -20.68 4.72 33.48
CA ASP A 83 -21.18 5.95 32.84
C ASP A 83 -20.31 6.36 31.63
N GLN A 84 -18.99 6.29 31.77
CA GLN A 84 -18.05 6.60 30.69
C GLN A 84 -18.21 5.65 29.50
N GLU A 85 -18.32 4.35 29.77
CA GLU A 85 -18.54 3.36 28.72
C GLU A 85 -19.93 3.47 28.09
N GLY A 86 -20.95 3.84 28.87
CA GLY A 86 -22.27 4.20 28.36
C GLY A 86 -22.21 5.36 27.36
N GLN A 87 -21.52 6.45 27.71
CA GLN A 87 -21.34 7.60 26.82
C GLN A 87 -20.56 7.23 25.54
N ARG A 88 -19.49 6.44 25.66
CA ARG A 88 -18.70 5.97 24.51
C ARG A 88 -19.54 5.13 23.56
N ARG A 89 -20.34 4.21 24.10
CA ARG A 89 -21.27 3.39 23.31
C ARG A 89 -22.28 4.26 22.56
N ASP A 90 -22.88 5.24 23.22
CA ASP A 90 -23.90 6.09 22.59
C ASP A 90 -23.31 7.00 21.51
N LEU A 91 -22.08 7.50 21.71
CA LEU A 91 -21.33 8.23 20.67
C LEU A 91 -21.03 7.32 19.47
N ALA A 92 -20.55 6.10 19.72
CA ALA A 92 -20.27 5.13 18.67
C ALA A 92 -21.53 4.77 17.86
N LEU A 93 -22.68 4.59 18.52
CA LEU A 93 -23.97 4.36 17.86
C LEU A 93 -24.40 5.55 17.01
N LYS A 94 -24.29 6.78 17.53
CA LYS A 94 -24.59 8.01 16.76
C LYS A 94 -23.67 8.15 15.55
N GLU A 95 -22.39 7.86 15.67
CA GLU A 95 -21.46 7.86 14.54
C GLU A 95 -21.82 6.80 13.50
N PHE A 96 -22.14 5.58 13.96
CA PHE A 96 -22.56 4.49 13.10
C PHE A 96 -23.82 4.86 12.30
N GLU A 97 -24.83 5.43 12.98
CA GLU A 97 -26.07 5.89 12.34
C GLU A 97 -25.80 6.99 11.30
N ARG A 98 -24.92 7.96 11.61
CA ARG A 98 -24.50 8.99 10.64
C ARG A 98 -23.81 8.39 9.42
N ARG A 99 -22.92 7.41 9.63
CA ARG A 99 -22.22 6.72 8.53
C ARG A 99 -23.21 5.94 7.67
N GLN A 100 -24.12 5.19 8.30
CA GLN A 100 -25.16 4.42 7.61
C GLN A 100 -26.07 5.32 6.76
N LYS A 101 -26.39 6.53 7.22
CA LYS A 101 -27.16 7.52 6.44
C LYS A 101 -26.37 8.13 5.26
N ARG A 102 -25.05 8.28 5.38
CA ARG A 102 -24.19 8.87 4.34
C ARG A 102 -23.85 7.90 3.22
N ILE A 103 -23.71 6.61 3.52
CA ILE A 103 -23.40 5.57 2.52
C ILE A 103 -24.35 5.62 1.30
N PRO A 104 -25.68 5.57 1.45
CA PRO A 104 -26.58 5.57 0.30
C PRO A 104 -26.55 6.90 -0.47
N GLN A 105 -26.30 8.02 0.20
CA GLN A 105 -26.13 9.32 -0.48
C GLN A 105 -24.86 9.34 -1.34
N LEU A 106 -23.76 8.77 -0.82
CA LEU A 106 -22.51 8.65 -1.56
C LEU A 106 -22.64 7.66 -2.72
N GLU A 107 -23.31 6.52 -2.53
CA GLU A 107 -23.60 5.56 -3.59
C GLU A 107 -24.41 6.22 -4.73
N LYS A 108 -25.46 6.96 -4.39
CA LYS A 108 -26.22 7.73 -5.38
C LYS A 108 -25.36 8.76 -6.11
N THR A 109 -24.49 9.48 -5.39
CA THR A 109 -23.58 10.45 -6.01
C THR A 109 -22.58 9.77 -6.94
N ILE A 110 -22.08 8.58 -6.58
CA ILE A 110 -21.19 7.78 -7.43
C ILE A 110 -21.91 7.34 -8.70
N GLU A 111 -23.16 6.89 -8.59
CA GLU A 111 -23.98 6.50 -9.74
C GLU A 111 -24.23 7.69 -10.67
N GLU A 112 -24.67 8.83 -10.13
CA GLU A 112 -24.87 10.07 -10.90
C GLU A 112 -23.57 10.55 -11.59
N LEU A 113 -22.41 10.39 -10.96
CA LEU A 113 -21.11 10.72 -11.55
C LEU A 113 -20.71 9.73 -12.63
N ARG A 114 -20.98 8.43 -12.46
CA ARG A 114 -20.74 7.41 -13.49
C ARG A 114 -21.58 7.69 -14.73
N ASP A 115 -22.85 8.01 -14.56
CA ASP A 115 -23.74 8.37 -15.67
C ASP A 115 -23.24 9.60 -16.43
N LYS A 116 -22.75 10.62 -15.70
CA LYS A 116 -22.11 11.80 -16.31
C LYS A 116 -20.84 11.44 -17.07
N ILE A 117 -20.00 10.55 -16.54
CA ILE A 117 -18.79 10.08 -17.23
C ILE A 117 -19.18 9.36 -18.51
N THR A 118 -20.08 8.38 -18.45
CA THR A 118 -20.53 7.64 -19.63
C THR A 118 -21.16 8.56 -20.68
N ALA A 119 -21.97 9.55 -20.27
CA ALA A 119 -22.54 10.53 -21.19
C ALA A 119 -21.48 11.40 -21.86
N VAL A 120 -20.40 11.75 -21.16
CA VAL A 120 -19.26 12.48 -21.74
C VAL A 120 -18.45 11.58 -22.69
N GLU A 121 -18.19 10.34 -22.30
CA GLU A 121 -17.49 9.36 -23.14
C GLU A 121 -18.24 9.10 -24.45
N ASP A 122 -19.56 8.96 -24.39
CA ASP A 122 -20.41 8.82 -25.57
C ASP A 122 -20.36 10.05 -26.47
N LYS A 123 -20.34 11.26 -25.90
CA LYS A 123 -20.13 12.49 -26.68
C LYS A 123 -18.77 12.49 -27.38
N ILE A 124 -17.71 12.09 -26.69
CA ILE A 124 -16.36 12.01 -27.27
C ILE A 124 -16.31 10.94 -28.36
N ASN A 125 -16.92 9.78 -28.14
CA ASN A 125 -16.97 8.68 -29.10
C ASN A 125 -17.76 9.09 -30.36
N LYS A 126 -18.90 9.78 -30.20
CA LYS A 126 -19.68 10.33 -31.32
C LYS A 126 -18.90 11.42 -32.07
N ALA A 127 -18.28 12.36 -31.35
CA ALA A 127 -17.48 13.43 -31.96
C ALA A 127 -16.21 12.89 -32.66
N THR A 128 -15.66 11.77 -32.18
CA THR A 128 -14.43 11.18 -32.74
C THR A 128 -14.69 9.96 -33.64
N GLY A 129 -15.95 9.68 -33.99
CA GLY A 129 -16.38 8.50 -34.75
C GLY A 129 -15.70 8.29 -36.10
N GLY A 130 -14.95 9.27 -36.61
CA GLY A 130 -14.16 9.17 -37.85
C GLY A 130 -12.62 9.13 -37.70
N PHE A 131 -12.04 9.34 -36.52
CA PHE A 131 -10.57 9.52 -36.41
C PHE A 131 -9.85 8.23 -36.00
N GLN A 132 -9.20 7.58 -36.96
CA GLN A 132 -8.48 6.31 -36.74
C GLN A 132 -7.31 6.43 -35.75
N MET A 133 -6.64 7.59 -35.66
CA MET A 133 -5.46 7.73 -34.79
C MET A 133 -5.80 7.71 -33.30
N ARG A 134 -7.03 8.07 -32.90
CA ARG A 134 -7.47 7.92 -31.51
C ARG A 134 -7.59 6.45 -31.11
N ARG A 135 -7.97 5.56 -32.04
CA ARG A 135 -7.99 4.10 -31.82
C ARG A 135 -6.58 3.50 -31.74
N PHE A 136 -5.66 4.00 -32.57
CA PHE A 136 -4.26 3.59 -32.45
C PHE A 136 -3.65 4.06 -31.13
N ALA A 137 -3.96 5.28 -30.70
CA ALA A 137 -3.54 5.78 -29.40
C ALA A 137 -4.15 4.97 -28.25
N SER A 138 -5.43 4.60 -28.30
CA SER A 138 -6.03 3.73 -27.26
C SER A 138 -5.33 2.39 -27.14
N VAL A 139 -4.94 1.78 -28.27
CA VAL A 139 -4.19 0.50 -28.26
C VAL A 139 -2.77 0.67 -27.72
N ILE A 140 -2.09 1.77 -28.07
CA ILE A 140 -0.71 2.03 -27.65
C ILE A 140 -0.61 2.38 -26.16
N PHE A 141 -1.57 3.16 -25.64
CA PHE A 141 -1.56 3.63 -24.26
C PHE A 141 -2.41 2.79 -23.30
N GLY A 142 -3.21 1.84 -23.82
CA GLY A 142 -4.04 0.94 -22.99
C GLY A 142 -5.27 1.60 -22.36
N GLU A 143 -5.63 2.81 -22.79
CA GLU A 143 -6.77 3.56 -22.30
C GLU A 143 -7.96 3.47 -23.27
N PRO A 144 -9.23 3.51 -22.81
CA PRO A 144 -10.39 3.58 -23.68
C PRO A 144 -10.34 4.79 -24.64
N PRO A 145 -10.83 4.70 -25.89
CA PRO A 145 -10.74 5.79 -26.87
C PRO A 145 -11.25 7.14 -26.38
N ALA A 146 -12.29 7.14 -25.54
CA ALA A 146 -12.86 8.35 -24.97
C ALA A 146 -11.95 9.05 -23.94
N GLN A 147 -11.08 8.30 -23.27
CA GLN A 147 -10.20 8.78 -22.19
C GLN A 147 -8.81 9.19 -22.71
N VAL A 148 -8.44 8.78 -23.93
CA VAL A 148 -7.17 9.15 -24.55
C VAL A 148 -7.04 10.67 -24.67
N THR A 149 -5.95 11.20 -24.13
CA THR A 149 -5.65 12.64 -24.16
C THR A 149 -5.32 13.13 -25.58
N PRO A 150 -5.62 14.40 -25.93
CA PRO A 150 -5.26 14.96 -27.23
C PRO A 150 -3.76 14.91 -27.53
N GLU A 151 -2.91 15.00 -26.51
CA GLU A 151 -1.45 14.97 -26.64
C GLU A 151 -0.94 13.60 -27.07
N GLN A 152 -1.44 12.52 -26.45
CA GLN A 152 -1.15 11.14 -26.83
C GLN A 152 -1.55 10.87 -28.28
N VAL A 153 -2.74 11.33 -28.68
CA VAL A 153 -3.22 11.23 -30.06
C VAL A 153 -2.29 12.00 -31.01
N GLY A 154 -1.85 13.21 -30.63
CA GLY A 154 -0.92 14.02 -31.42
C GLY A 154 0.44 13.35 -31.61
N LEU A 155 0.96 12.67 -30.60
CA LEU A 155 2.23 11.92 -30.69
C LEU A 155 2.11 10.78 -31.71
N VAL A 156 1.07 9.96 -31.61
CA VAL A 156 0.83 8.84 -32.54
C VAL A 156 0.65 9.36 -33.96
N THR A 157 -0.07 10.47 -34.12
CA THR A 157 -0.29 11.13 -35.41
C THR A 157 1.03 11.61 -36.02
N ARG A 158 1.93 12.20 -35.23
CA ARG A 158 3.27 12.62 -35.71
C ARG A 158 4.12 11.44 -36.16
N ILE A 159 4.16 10.35 -35.38
CA ILE A 159 4.92 9.14 -35.74
C ILE A 159 4.39 8.54 -37.04
N TRP A 160 3.06 8.44 -37.17
CA TRP A 160 2.42 7.94 -38.38
C TRP A 160 2.71 8.84 -39.59
N LEU A 161 2.70 10.15 -39.43
CA LEU A 161 3.01 11.09 -40.52
C LEU A 161 4.48 10.99 -40.97
N ILE A 162 5.41 10.76 -40.03
CA ILE A 162 6.82 10.52 -40.33
C ILE A 162 7.00 9.23 -41.15
N SER A 163 6.28 8.16 -40.81
CA SER A 163 6.41 6.88 -41.53
C SER A 163 5.90 6.97 -42.97
N VAL A 164 4.75 7.63 -43.19
CA VAL A 164 4.21 7.86 -44.54
C VAL A 164 5.16 8.74 -45.36
N SER A 165 5.67 9.82 -44.77
CA SER A 165 6.59 10.75 -45.45
C SER A 165 7.91 10.08 -45.84
N LEU A 166 8.42 9.20 -44.98
CA LEU A 166 9.65 8.44 -45.26
C LEU A 166 9.47 7.49 -46.46
N ILE A 167 8.33 6.79 -46.52
CA ILE A 167 8.02 5.89 -47.64
C ILE A 167 7.93 6.68 -48.95
N VAL A 168 7.22 7.81 -48.96
CA VAL A 168 7.08 8.65 -50.16
C VAL A 168 8.44 9.20 -50.61
N SER A 169 9.28 9.64 -49.68
CA SER A 169 10.65 10.10 -49.97
C SER A 169 11.49 9.00 -50.63
N LEU A 170 11.44 7.78 -50.09
CA LEU A 170 12.16 6.64 -50.67
C LEU A 170 11.64 6.27 -52.06
N ILE A 171 10.32 6.24 -52.26
CA ILE A 171 9.71 5.95 -53.56
C ILE A 171 10.20 6.94 -54.62
N GLY A 172 10.26 8.24 -54.31
CA GLY A 172 10.78 9.24 -55.24
C GLY A 172 12.23 8.96 -55.66
N THR A 173 13.10 8.63 -54.70
CA THR A 173 14.50 8.28 -55.01
C THR A 173 14.63 6.99 -55.81
N ILE A 174 13.81 5.97 -55.51
CA ILE A 174 13.81 4.70 -56.24
C ILE A 174 13.32 4.90 -57.68
N LEU A 175 12.25 5.68 -57.88
CA LEU A 175 11.76 6.01 -59.23
C LEU A 175 12.82 6.74 -60.06
N ALA A 176 13.53 7.69 -59.46
CA ALA A 176 14.62 8.41 -60.13
C ALA A 176 15.76 7.45 -60.54
N LEU A 177 16.18 6.55 -59.66
CA LEU A 177 17.19 5.55 -59.97
C LEU A 177 16.72 4.53 -61.00
N ALA A 178 15.47 4.07 -60.92
CA ALA A 178 14.88 3.17 -61.90
C ALA A 178 14.84 3.81 -63.29
N SER A 179 14.46 5.10 -63.37
CA SER A 179 14.49 5.85 -64.63
C SER A 179 15.91 5.97 -65.19
N PHE A 180 16.92 6.20 -64.33
CA PHE A 180 18.32 6.28 -64.77
C PHE A 180 18.83 4.94 -65.31
N VAL A 181 18.52 3.82 -64.63
CA VAL A 181 18.91 2.48 -65.06
C VAL A 181 18.21 2.07 -66.35
N LEU A 182 16.94 2.43 -66.54
CA LEU A 182 16.19 2.16 -67.77
C LEU A 182 16.69 2.99 -68.97
N ALA A 183 17.24 4.18 -68.73
CA ALA A 183 17.80 5.01 -69.78
C ALA A 183 19.15 4.48 -70.30
N ASP A 184 19.83 3.62 -69.54
CA ASP A 184 21.14 3.10 -69.90
C ASP A 184 21.01 1.81 -70.73
N ARG A 185 21.41 1.89 -72.02
CA ARG A 185 21.27 0.81 -73.00
C ARG A 185 22.20 -0.38 -72.70
N GLU A 186 23.26 -0.18 -71.92
CA GLU A 186 24.28 -1.20 -71.62
C GLU A 186 23.84 -2.19 -70.53
N VAL A 187 22.81 -1.85 -69.75
CA VAL A 187 22.29 -2.67 -68.63
C VAL A 187 21.66 -3.99 -69.11
N PHE A 188 21.21 -4.06 -70.37
CA PHE A 188 20.60 -5.26 -70.95
C PHE A 188 21.61 -6.33 -71.41
N THR A 189 22.91 -6.12 -71.19
CA THR A 189 23.93 -7.14 -71.49
C THR A 189 24.11 -8.10 -70.30
N PRO A 190 24.01 -9.43 -70.49
CA PRO A 190 24.08 -10.37 -69.39
C PRO A 190 25.51 -10.46 -68.84
N LYS A 191 25.75 -9.81 -67.69
CA LYS A 191 27.01 -9.90 -66.95
C LYS A 191 26.90 -10.97 -65.86
N ASN A 192 27.90 -11.85 -65.74
CA ASN A 192 27.99 -12.87 -64.68
C ASN A 192 28.29 -12.20 -63.33
N ILE A 193 27.24 -11.83 -62.60
CA ILE A 193 27.34 -11.22 -61.27
C ILE A 193 27.31 -12.33 -60.21
N THR A 194 28.46 -12.62 -59.61
CA THR A 194 28.54 -13.48 -58.42
C THR A 194 27.83 -12.79 -57.24
N LYS A 195 26.67 -13.30 -56.82
CA LYS A 195 25.86 -12.71 -55.74
C LYS A 195 26.57 -12.88 -54.38
N LYS A 196 27.24 -11.82 -53.90
CA LYS A 196 27.71 -11.78 -52.50
C LYS A 196 26.51 -11.50 -51.58
N PRO A 197 26.36 -12.21 -50.44
CA PRO A 197 25.22 -11.99 -49.56
C PRO A 197 25.25 -10.58 -48.96
N ILE A 198 24.16 -9.83 -49.14
CA ILE A 198 23.97 -8.44 -48.67
C ILE A 198 24.20 -8.32 -47.15
N ARG A 199 23.95 -9.42 -46.41
CA ARG A 199 24.23 -9.54 -44.98
C ARG A 199 25.68 -9.21 -44.61
N SER A 200 26.65 -9.56 -45.46
CA SER A 200 28.07 -9.28 -45.21
C SER A 200 28.40 -7.79 -45.31
N SER A 201 27.82 -7.10 -46.28
CA SER A 201 27.99 -5.65 -46.49
C SER A 201 27.27 -4.83 -45.42
N LEU A 202 26.03 -5.20 -45.06
CA LEU A 202 25.29 -4.57 -43.97
C LEU A 202 25.96 -4.80 -42.61
N ARG A 203 26.44 -6.03 -42.34
CA ARG A 203 27.19 -6.32 -41.11
C ARG A 203 28.48 -5.48 -41.06
N ARG A 204 29.20 -5.32 -42.17
CA ARG A 204 30.37 -4.42 -42.22
C ARG A 204 29.99 -2.97 -41.97
N LEU A 205 28.89 -2.48 -42.52
CA LEU A 205 28.41 -1.11 -42.32
C LEU A 205 27.97 -0.86 -40.87
N ILE A 206 27.23 -1.80 -40.27
CA ILE A 206 26.79 -1.70 -38.87
C ILE A 206 27.98 -1.82 -37.92
N VAL A 207 28.91 -2.74 -38.17
CA VAL A 207 30.13 -2.91 -37.36
C VAL A 207 31.07 -1.71 -37.55
N SER A 208 31.19 -1.15 -38.75
CA SER A 208 32.00 0.05 -38.98
C SER A 208 31.38 1.27 -38.30
N ARG A 209 30.05 1.44 -38.35
CA ARG A 209 29.35 2.48 -37.57
C ARG A 209 29.50 2.27 -36.07
N ARG A 210 29.31 1.05 -35.56
CA ARG A 210 29.48 0.75 -34.12
C ARG A 210 30.91 1.07 -33.67
N LYS A 211 31.92 0.66 -34.44
CA LYS A 211 33.33 0.99 -34.17
C LYS A 211 33.62 2.49 -34.32
N PHE A 212 32.91 3.19 -35.21
CA PHE A 212 32.99 4.64 -35.37
C PHE A 212 32.49 5.38 -34.13
N TYR A 213 31.36 4.97 -33.54
CA TYR A 213 30.81 5.57 -32.32
C TYR A 213 31.62 5.22 -31.05
N GLN A 214 32.30 4.08 -31.02
CA GLN A 214 33.09 3.64 -29.85
C GLN A 214 34.51 4.24 -29.76
N LYS A 215 35.06 4.85 -30.82
CA LYS A 215 36.49 5.21 -30.91
C LYS A 215 36.79 6.72 -30.98
N ASN A 216 36.00 7.59 -30.35
CA ASN A 216 36.34 8.98 -29.93
C ASN A 216 35.04 9.78 -29.72
N SER A 217 34.53 9.86 -28.49
CA SER A 217 33.40 10.73 -28.14
C SER A 217 33.81 12.18 -27.82
N GLU A 218 35.06 12.44 -27.44
CA GLU A 218 35.40 13.74 -26.81
C GLU A 218 36.00 14.78 -27.75
N THR A 219 36.71 14.40 -28.82
CA THR A 219 37.44 15.38 -29.66
C THR A 219 36.88 15.58 -31.07
N ARG A 220 35.85 14.83 -31.48
CA ARG A 220 35.42 14.81 -32.89
C ARG A 220 34.19 15.65 -33.22
N PHE A 221 33.24 15.86 -32.31
CA PHE A 221 32.17 16.83 -32.58
C PHE A 221 32.77 18.23 -32.73
N ALA A 222 33.78 18.57 -31.91
CA ALA A 222 34.56 19.80 -32.06
C ALA A 222 35.30 19.89 -33.42
N ASN A 223 35.93 18.80 -33.88
CA ASN A 223 36.61 18.78 -35.18
C ASN A 223 35.63 18.76 -36.37
N PHE A 224 34.48 18.10 -36.24
CA PHE A 224 33.39 18.12 -37.23
C PHE A 224 32.75 19.50 -37.30
N LEU A 225 32.49 20.14 -36.15
CA LEU A 225 32.00 21.51 -36.08
C LEU A 225 33.02 22.46 -36.74
N ARG A 226 34.32 22.36 -36.41
CA ARG A 226 35.38 23.14 -37.08
C ARG A 226 35.43 22.93 -38.59
N ALA A 227 35.42 21.68 -39.04
CA ALA A 227 35.42 21.36 -40.47
C ALA A 227 34.13 21.85 -41.16
N SER A 228 32.98 21.75 -40.49
CA SER A 228 31.71 22.23 -41.02
C SER A 228 31.67 23.76 -41.11
N THR A 229 32.27 24.47 -40.14
CA THR A 229 32.37 25.93 -40.19
C THR A 229 33.29 26.41 -41.31
N GLU A 230 34.40 25.71 -41.58
CA GLU A 230 35.28 26.01 -42.72
C GLU A 230 34.60 25.70 -44.07
N LEU A 231 33.81 24.63 -44.15
CA LEU A 231 33.11 24.28 -45.38
C LEU A 231 31.95 25.26 -45.64
N LEU A 232 31.26 25.70 -44.60
CA LEU A 232 30.21 26.73 -44.70
C LEU A 232 30.79 28.10 -45.05
N SER A 233 31.95 28.48 -44.49
CA SER A 233 32.61 29.74 -44.88
C SER A 233 33.09 29.69 -46.34
N ALA A 234 33.71 28.59 -46.77
CA ALA A 234 34.11 28.40 -48.17
C ALA A 234 32.90 28.36 -49.14
N SER A 235 31.78 27.78 -48.71
CA SER A 235 30.53 27.77 -49.48
C SER A 235 29.91 29.16 -49.57
N LYS A 236 29.93 29.92 -48.46
CA LYS A 236 29.50 31.33 -48.43
C LYS A 236 30.33 32.18 -49.39
N GLU A 237 31.65 31.99 -49.43
CA GLU A 237 32.53 32.68 -50.38
C GLU A 237 32.25 32.31 -51.84
N ARG A 238 31.94 31.04 -52.13
CA ARG A 238 31.51 30.63 -53.49
C ARG A 238 30.18 31.21 -53.92
N LEU A 239 29.22 31.34 -52.99
CA LEU A 239 27.93 31.96 -53.26
C LEU A 239 28.03 33.47 -53.47
N LEU A 240 28.98 34.13 -52.80
CA LEU A 240 29.23 35.58 -52.95
C LEU A 240 30.00 35.94 -54.23
N ARG A 241 30.64 34.96 -54.89
CA ARG A 241 31.35 35.16 -56.18
C ARG A 241 30.84 34.17 -57.24
N PRO A 242 29.57 34.27 -57.67
CA PRO A 242 29.06 33.41 -58.73
C PRO A 242 29.79 33.73 -60.05
N LYS A 243 30.48 32.73 -60.63
CA LYS A 243 31.02 32.83 -61.98
C LYS A 243 29.84 32.82 -62.96
N VAL A 244 29.50 33.99 -63.49
CA VAL A 244 28.45 34.14 -64.51
C VAL A 244 28.91 33.41 -65.79
N LYS A 245 28.22 32.33 -66.15
CA LYS A 245 28.33 31.68 -67.46
C LYS A 245 27.15 32.13 -68.30
N TYR A 246 27.41 32.79 -69.42
CA TYR A 246 26.37 33.16 -70.36
C TYR A 246 25.96 31.93 -71.18
N PHE A 247 24.67 31.58 -71.12
CA PHE A 247 24.06 30.57 -71.97
C PHE A 247 22.99 31.27 -72.80
N GLU A 248 23.10 31.22 -74.12
CA GLU A 248 22.06 31.69 -75.02
C GLU A 248 20.92 30.67 -75.03
N ARG A 249 19.74 31.05 -74.54
CA ARG A 249 18.56 30.20 -74.47
C ARG A 249 17.53 30.67 -75.51
N PRO A 250 17.11 29.86 -76.49
CA PRO A 250 16.01 30.20 -77.38
C PRO A 250 14.66 30.17 -76.64
N VAL A 251 13.79 31.14 -76.94
CA VAL A 251 12.49 31.37 -76.29
C VAL A 251 11.42 30.48 -76.95
N GLU A 252 10.70 29.69 -76.15
CA GLU A 252 9.56 28.88 -76.62
C GLU A 252 8.23 29.64 -76.55
N LYS A 253 7.43 29.44 -77.59
CA LYS A 253 6.14 30.07 -77.89
C LYS A 253 5.02 29.44 -77.05
N ILE A 254 4.22 30.28 -76.40
CA ILE A 254 3.07 29.89 -75.58
C ILE A 254 1.90 29.52 -76.50
N VAL A 255 1.37 28.31 -76.38
CA VAL A 255 0.10 27.90 -77.00
C VAL A 255 -0.85 27.41 -75.89
N THR A 256 -1.90 28.18 -75.66
CA THR A 256 -3.01 27.83 -74.76
C THR A 256 -4.06 27.04 -75.53
N VAL A 257 -4.35 25.81 -75.11
CA VAL A 257 -5.52 25.04 -75.56
C VAL A 257 -6.37 24.69 -74.34
N THR A 258 -7.51 25.36 -74.22
CA THR A 258 -8.65 24.99 -73.40
C THR A 258 -9.54 24.03 -74.19
N LYS A 259 -9.91 22.87 -73.62
CA LYS A 259 -11.11 22.15 -74.06
C LYS A 259 -11.70 21.27 -72.97
N GLU A 260 -13.03 21.17 -73.05
CA GLU A 260 -14.01 21.00 -71.99
C GLU A 260 -14.33 19.54 -71.58
N VAL A 261 -14.99 19.46 -70.43
CA VAL A 261 -15.54 18.31 -69.69
C VAL A 261 -16.60 17.53 -70.50
N PRO A 262 -16.66 16.20 -70.33
CA PRO A 262 -17.94 15.57 -70.01
C PRO A 262 -17.88 14.58 -68.84
N VAL A 263 -18.91 14.65 -68.00
CA VAL A 263 -19.22 13.79 -66.85
C VAL A 263 -19.91 12.51 -67.35
N ASP A 264 -19.56 11.34 -66.83
CA ASP A 264 -20.41 10.15 -66.95
C ASP A 264 -20.46 9.26 -65.70
N LYS A 265 -21.70 9.18 -65.19
CA LYS A 265 -22.48 8.11 -64.57
C LYS A 265 -21.85 7.04 -63.65
N VAL A 266 -22.41 7.00 -62.45
CA VAL A 266 -22.30 6.00 -61.38
C VAL A 266 -22.78 4.61 -61.85
N VAL A 267 -21.98 3.58 -61.58
CA VAL A 267 -22.38 2.17 -61.66
C VAL A 267 -22.16 1.51 -60.31
N TYR A 268 -23.25 1.08 -59.66
CA TYR A 268 -23.22 0.27 -58.46
C TYR A 268 -22.97 -1.20 -58.83
N LYS A 269 -22.05 -1.86 -58.12
CA LYS A 269 -21.83 -3.30 -58.20
C LYS A 269 -22.08 -3.92 -56.83
N GLU A 270 -23.23 -4.59 -56.69
CA GLU A 270 -23.54 -5.44 -55.55
C GLU A 270 -22.75 -6.76 -55.68
N VAL A 271 -22.07 -7.17 -54.61
CA VAL A 271 -21.45 -8.50 -54.50
C VAL A 271 -21.93 -9.15 -53.20
N PRO A 272 -22.44 -10.40 -53.24
CA PRO A 272 -23.18 -11.02 -52.14
C PRO A 272 -22.31 -11.56 -50.98
N LYS A 273 -22.92 -11.51 -49.77
CA LYS A 273 -22.68 -12.29 -48.54
C LYS A 273 -22.68 -13.82 -48.82
N GLU A 274 -22.18 -14.77 -48.04
CA GLU A 274 -21.76 -14.94 -46.63
C GLU A 274 -21.11 -16.36 -46.56
N ILE A 275 -19.99 -16.59 -45.87
CA ILE A 275 -19.73 -17.85 -45.11
C ILE A 275 -18.81 -17.51 -43.94
N ILE A 276 -19.36 -17.35 -42.73
CA ILE A 276 -18.57 -17.31 -41.49
C ILE A 276 -18.63 -18.72 -40.89
N LYS A 277 -17.53 -19.47 -40.96
CA LYS A 277 -17.35 -20.63 -40.07
C LYS A 277 -17.03 -20.11 -38.68
N LYS A 278 -17.93 -20.33 -37.72
CA LYS A 278 -17.65 -20.14 -36.30
C LYS A 278 -17.00 -21.42 -35.77
N GLU A 279 -15.69 -21.42 -35.58
CA GLU A 279 -15.03 -22.45 -34.78
C GLU A 279 -15.32 -22.17 -33.29
N MET A 280 -15.87 -23.17 -32.59
CA MET A 280 -15.93 -23.16 -31.13
C MET A 280 -14.49 -23.30 -30.59
N VAL A 281 -13.96 -22.25 -29.98
CA VAL A 281 -12.73 -22.35 -29.20
C VAL A 281 -13.11 -22.77 -27.78
N TYR A 282 -12.75 -23.99 -27.40
CA TYR A 282 -12.89 -24.48 -26.03
C TYR A 282 -11.84 -23.79 -25.14
N VAL A 283 -12.29 -22.92 -24.25
CA VAL A 283 -11.46 -22.37 -23.17
C VAL A 283 -11.68 -23.26 -21.94
N PRO A 284 -10.67 -24.03 -21.48
CA PRO A 284 -10.83 -24.82 -20.27
C PRO A 284 -11.03 -23.88 -19.08
N PHE A 285 -12.15 -24.07 -18.38
CA PHE A 285 -12.32 -23.58 -17.01
C PHE A 285 -11.32 -24.34 -16.14
N TYR A 286 -10.24 -23.66 -15.74
CA TYR A 286 -9.52 -24.07 -14.54
C TYR A 286 -10.42 -23.70 -13.35
N SER A 287 -11.19 -24.68 -12.90
CA SER A 287 -11.66 -24.68 -11.51
C SER A 287 -10.41 -24.74 -10.65
N ILE A 288 -10.11 -23.65 -9.95
CA ILE A 288 -9.12 -23.65 -8.89
C ILE A 288 -9.82 -24.34 -7.72
N GLU A 289 -9.59 -25.65 -7.59
CA GLU A 289 -9.74 -26.34 -6.31
C GLU A 289 -8.85 -25.61 -5.29
N GLY A 290 -9.48 -25.06 -4.24
CA GLY A 290 -8.78 -24.63 -3.03
C GLY A 290 -8.89 -23.15 -2.68
N GLY A 291 -9.98 -22.81 -1.99
CA GLY A 291 -9.90 -21.94 -0.82
C GLY A 291 -9.89 -20.44 -1.06
N THR A 292 -11.05 -19.82 -0.83
CA THR A 292 -11.17 -18.44 -0.36
C THR A 292 -10.17 -18.19 0.78
N VAL A 293 -9.26 -17.23 0.61
CA VAL A 293 -8.45 -16.72 1.71
C VAL A 293 -9.24 -15.61 2.40
N ASP A 294 -9.78 -15.89 3.58
CA ASP A 294 -10.37 -14.88 4.46
C ASP A 294 -9.30 -13.89 4.92
N LEU A 295 -9.46 -12.62 4.54
CA LEU A 295 -8.64 -11.49 4.98
C LEU A 295 -9.45 -10.56 5.91
N THR A 296 -10.25 -11.14 6.81
CA THR A 296 -11.17 -10.37 7.69
C THR A 296 -10.56 -10.00 9.06
N GLY A 297 -9.27 -10.15 9.26
CA GLY A 297 -8.58 -9.73 10.47
C GLY A 297 -7.41 -8.82 10.14
N GLU A 298 -7.42 -7.60 10.68
CA GLU A 298 -6.33 -6.61 10.63
C GLU A 298 -6.20 -5.76 9.36
N ILE A 299 -7.28 -5.05 9.01
CA ILE A 299 -7.16 -3.77 8.29
C ILE A 299 -7.89 -2.69 9.11
N LYS A 300 -7.31 -2.35 10.25
CA LYS A 300 -7.47 -1.03 10.85
C LYS A 300 -6.08 -0.40 10.87
N ASP A 301 -6.02 0.79 10.29
CA ASP A 301 -4.90 1.74 10.34
C ASP A 301 -3.75 1.53 9.36
N LEU A 302 -3.99 1.77 8.06
CA LEU A 302 -2.95 2.22 7.12
C LEU A 302 -3.56 3.09 6.01
N THR A 303 -3.36 4.41 6.10
CA THR A 303 -3.85 5.41 5.12
C THR A 303 -2.80 5.76 4.06
N ASP A 304 -1.65 5.09 4.02
CA ASP A 304 -0.57 5.39 3.06
C ASP A 304 -0.28 4.21 2.09
N PRO A 305 -0.47 4.38 0.77
CA PRO A 305 -0.25 3.35 -0.26
C PRO A 305 1.16 2.75 -0.28
N GLU A 306 2.18 3.48 0.17
CA GLU A 306 3.57 3.02 0.15
C GLU A 306 3.88 2.05 1.30
N GLU A 307 3.24 2.21 2.47
CA GLU A 307 3.37 1.28 3.59
C GLU A 307 2.74 -0.09 3.27
N ILE A 308 1.66 -0.08 2.49
CA ILE A 308 0.99 -1.31 2.01
C ILE A 308 1.93 -2.08 1.07
N LYS A 309 2.59 -1.42 0.11
CA LYS A 309 3.56 -2.07 -0.78
C LYS A 309 4.73 -2.67 -0.02
N GLN A 310 5.23 -1.98 1.00
CA GLN A 310 6.34 -2.48 1.81
C GLN A 310 5.94 -3.71 2.65
N LYS A 311 4.76 -3.69 3.30
CA LYS A 311 4.26 -4.85 4.04
C LYS A 311 3.95 -6.05 3.14
N ILE A 312 3.41 -5.83 1.94
CA ILE A 312 3.20 -6.90 0.96
C ILE A 312 4.54 -7.52 0.54
N LYS A 313 5.56 -6.70 0.28
CA LYS A 313 6.91 -7.18 -0.08
C LYS A 313 7.53 -8.00 1.05
N GLN A 314 7.42 -7.54 2.31
CA GLN A 314 7.91 -8.26 3.48
C GLN A 314 7.19 -9.60 3.71
N ALA A 315 5.87 -9.65 3.52
CA ALA A 315 5.09 -10.88 3.62
C ALA A 315 5.46 -11.90 2.54
N VAL A 316 5.70 -11.43 1.30
CA VAL A 316 6.15 -12.27 0.18
C VAL A 316 7.56 -12.83 0.45
N ASP A 317 8.49 -12.02 0.96
CA ASP A 317 9.85 -12.45 1.28
C ASP A 317 9.89 -13.48 2.43
N GLN A 318 9.04 -13.31 3.45
CA GLN A 318 8.89 -14.29 4.54
C GLN A 318 8.35 -15.63 4.05
N TYR A 319 7.38 -15.63 3.14
CA TYR A 319 6.83 -16.86 2.56
C TYR A 319 7.86 -17.60 1.68
N GLN A 320 8.65 -16.86 0.89
CA GLN A 320 9.70 -17.43 0.05
C GLN A 320 10.84 -18.04 0.86
N ASN A 321 11.21 -17.44 1.98
CA ASN A 321 12.21 -17.99 2.89
C ASN A 321 11.69 -19.24 3.62
N LYS A 322 10.44 -19.23 4.10
CA LYS A 322 9.82 -20.39 4.74
C LYS A 322 9.73 -21.60 3.79
N LYS A 323 9.47 -21.35 2.50
CA LYS A 323 9.44 -22.40 1.45
C LYS A 323 10.83 -22.96 1.12
N LYS A 324 11.89 -22.15 1.22
CA LYS A 324 13.28 -22.59 1.04
C LYS A 324 13.78 -23.45 2.20
N ASP A 325 13.37 -23.14 3.43
CA ASP A 325 13.74 -23.91 4.62
C ASP A 325 13.03 -25.28 4.68
N THR A 326 11.80 -25.38 4.17
CA THR A 326 11.09 -26.66 4.04
C THR A 326 11.58 -27.53 2.88
N SER A 327 12.35 -26.97 1.95
CA SER A 327 12.92 -27.71 0.80
C SER A 327 14.36 -28.20 1.03
N LYS A 328 14.95 -27.89 2.20
CA LYS A 328 16.31 -28.29 2.59
C LYS A 328 16.36 -29.35 3.69
N LYS A 329 15.22 -29.90 4.10
CA LYS A 329 15.12 -31.14 4.88
C LYS A 329 14.74 -32.29 3.97
#